data_AF-A0A432V9E4-F1
#
_entry.id   AF-A0A432V9E4-F1
#
_cell.length_a   1.000
_cell.length_b   1.000
_cell.length_c   1.000
_cell.angle_alpha   90.00
_cell.angle_beta   90.00
_cell.angle_gamma   90.00
#
_symmetry.space_group_name_H-M   'P 1'
#
loop_
_entity.id
_entity.type
_entity.pdbx_description
1 polymer ?
#
loop_
_entity_poly.entity_id
_entity_poly.type
_entity_poly.pdbx_seq_one_letter_code
_entity_poly.pdbx_strand_id
1 'polypeptide(L)' 'MLQLDDCQKPRLTEHVDILTAVNILRSRGYQDDELITEITRIFYVDLDAYNEVIQMAQSTH' A
#
# COMPACT_ATOMS: atom_id res chain seq x y z
N MET A 1 -14.60 -10.08 25.66
CA MET A 1 -14.87 -8.64 25.61
C MET A 1 -13.65 -7.97 25.02
N LEU A 2 -13.89 -7.10 24.04
CA LEU A 2 -12.99 -6.51 23.05
C LEU A 2 -11.52 -6.38 23.45
N GLN A 3 -10.65 -7.02 22.67
CA GLN A 3 -9.19 -6.84 22.69
C GLN A 3 -8.88 -5.36 22.37
N LEU A 4 -8.58 -4.62 23.42
CA LEU A 4 -8.01 -3.30 23.36
C LEU A 4 -6.55 -3.44 22.92
N ASP A 5 -6.14 -2.57 21.99
CA ASP A 5 -4.75 -2.35 21.59
C ASP A 5 -4.15 -3.32 20.55
N ASP A 6 -4.78 -3.44 19.38
CA ASP A 6 -3.93 -3.51 18.20
C ASP A 6 -3.61 -2.06 17.86
N CYS A 7 -2.34 -1.68 17.96
CA CYS A 7 -1.86 -0.38 17.51
C CYS A 7 -1.96 -0.39 15.98
N GLN A 8 -3.19 -0.29 15.47
CA GLN A 8 -3.57 -0.68 14.12
C GLN A 8 -2.86 0.25 13.15
N LYS A 9 -1.79 -0.27 12.52
CA LYS A 9 -1.21 0.38 11.36
C LYS A 9 -2.36 0.83 10.46
N PRO A 10 -2.37 2.10 10.01
CA PRO A 10 -3.44 2.58 9.13
C PRO A 10 -3.60 1.58 7.99
N ARG A 11 -4.81 1.05 7.83
CA ARG A 11 -5.07 0.04 6.81
C ARG A 11 -5.37 0.78 5.52
N LEU A 12 -4.59 0.50 4.49
CA LEU A 12 -4.85 1.03 3.17
C LEU A 12 -5.82 0.07 2.50
N THR A 13 -7.12 0.34 2.69
CA THR A 13 -8.22 -0.44 2.10
C THR A 13 -8.78 0.20 0.83
N GLU A 14 -8.57 1.50 0.65
CA GLU A 14 -9.05 2.23 -0.53
C GLU A 14 -7.95 2.29 -1.60
N HIS A 15 -8.33 2.06 -2.86
CA HIS A 15 -7.40 2.10 -3.98
C HIS A 15 -6.69 3.46 -4.11
N VAL A 16 -7.39 4.55 -3.80
CA VAL A 16 -6.82 5.91 -3.83
C VAL A 16 -5.74 6.11 -2.76
N ASP A 17 -5.93 5.57 -1.56
CA ASP A 17 -4.94 5.65 -0.49
C ASP A 17 -3.72 4.76 -0.78
N ILE A 18 -3.95 3.54 -1.29
CA ILE A 18 -2.88 2.64 -1.73
C ILE A 18 -2.05 3.31 -2.82
N LEU A 19 -2.70 3.83 -3.86
CA LEU A 19 -2.04 4.53 -4.96
C LEU A 19 -1.27 5.75 -4.47
N THR A 20 -1.83 6.52 -3.54
CA THR A 20 -1.18 7.70 -2.96
C THR A 20 0.07 7.30 -2.18
N ALA A 21 -0.02 6.29 -1.32
CA ALA A 21 1.12 5.78 -0.57
C ALA A 21 2.24 5.26 -1.50
N VAL A 22 1.86 4.50 -2.53
CA VAL A 22 2.77 4.02 -3.58
C VAL A 22 3.43 5.18 -4.31
N ASN A 23 2.67 6.18 -4.74
CA ASN A 23 3.19 7.31 -5.50
C ASN A 23 4.16 8.17 -4.66
N ILE A 24 3.87 8.33 -3.36
CA ILE A 24 4.78 9.02 -2.42
C ILE A 24 6.09 8.25 -2.27
N LEU A 25 6.02 6.94 -2.05
CA LEU A 25 7.21 6.09 -1.94
C LEU A 25 7.98 6.06 -3.28
N ARG A 26 7.29 5.94 -4.42
CA ARG A 26 7.94 5.98 -5.74
C ARG A 26 8.63 7.31 -5.99
N SER A 27 8.02 8.42 -5.57
CA SER A 27 8.63 9.76 -5.63
C SER A 27 9.85 9.91 -4.72
N ARG A 28 10.02 9.05 -3.71
CA ARG A 28 11.26 8.98 -2.89
C ARG A 28 12.35 8.14 -3.55
N GLY A 29 12.05 7.43 -4.64
CA GLY A 29 12.99 6.61 -5.41
C GLY A 29 12.87 5.10 -5.17
N TYR A 30 11.91 4.65 -4.36
CA TYR A 30 11.67 3.21 -4.13
C TYR A 30 11.16 2.54 -5.40
N GLN A 31 11.72 1.36 -5.72
CA GLN A 31 11.27 0.51 -6.83
C GLN A 31 10.06 -0.33 -6.42
N ASP A 32 9.30 -0.88 -7.39
CA ASP A 32 8.06 -1.65 -7.13
C ASP A 32 8.27 -2.84 -6.16
N ASP A 33 9.43 -3.51 -6.22
CA ASP A 33 9.85 -4.56 -5.29
C ASP A 33 10.11 -4.06 -3.85
N GLU A 34 10.60 -2.82 -3.71
CA GLU A 34 10.87 -2.21 -2.40
C GLU A 34 9.63 -1.53 -1.82
N LEU A 35 8.76 -1.01 -2.70
CA LEU A 35 7.49 -0.36 -2.40
C LEU A 35 6.60 -1.27 -1.57
N ILE A 36 6.42 -2.52 -2.01
CA ILE A 36 5.57 -3.50 -1.32
C ILE A 36 6.13 -3.87 0.05
N THR A 37 7.45 -3.93 0.18
CA THR A 37 8.12 -4.24 1.45
C THR A 37 7.99 -3.10 2.45
N GLU A 38 8.19 -1.85 2.03
CA GLU A 38 8.07 -0.70 2.93
C GLU A 38 6.62 -0.35 3.24
N ILE A 39 5.70 -0.46 2.27
CA ILE A 39 4.29 -0.16 2.52
C ILE A 39 3.66 -1.17 3.49
N THR A 40 3.98 -2.47 3.39
CA THR A 40 3.51 -3.52 4.33
C THR A 40 4.16 -3.40 5.71
N ARG A 41 5.35 -2.80 5.77
CA ARG A 41 6.04 -2.50 7.02
C ARG A 41 5.37 -1.36 7.77
N ILE A 42 4.92 -0.32 7.08
CA ILE A 42 4.35 0.90 7.69
C ILE A 42 2.82 0.79 7.84
N PHE A 43 2.15 0.22 6.86
CA PHE A 43 0.69 0.12 6.75
C PHE A 43 0.25 -1.35 6.63
N TYR A 44 -0.97 -1.64 7.04
CA TYR A 44 -1.59 -2.92 6.70
C TYR A 44 -2.24 -2.78 5.32
N VAL A 45 -1.53 -3.17 4.27
CA VAL A 45 -2.06 -3.16 2.89
C VAL A 45 -2.64 -4.52 2.55
N ASP A 46 -3.76 -4.50 1.84
CA ASP A 46 -4.24 -5.71 1.18
C ASP A 46 -3.42 -5.94 -0.10
N LEU A 47 -2.77 -7.10 -0.20
CA LEU A 47 -1.91 -7.41 -1.34
C LEU A 47 -2.71 -7.58 -2.63
N ASP A 48 -3.94 -8.07 -2.55
CA ASP A 48 -4.80 -8.25 -3.72
C ASP A 48 -5.18 -6.88 -4.30
N ALA A 49 -5.65 -5.97 -3.43
CA ALA A 49 -5.95 -4.58 -3.79
C ALA A 49 -4.71 -3.82 -4.30
N TYR A 50 -3.55 -4.03 -3.67
CA TYR A 50 -2.28 -3.44 -4.12
C TYR A 50 -1.92 -3.91 -5.54
N ASN A 51 -1.96 -5.22 -5.78
CA ASN A 51 -1.67 -5.78 -7.10
C ASN A 51 -2.64 -5.25 -8.14
N GLU A 52 -3.93 -5.17 -7.84
CA GLU A 52 -4.92 -4.59 -8.75
C GLU A 52 -4.59 -3.14 -9.11
N VAL A 53 -4.28 -2.30 -8.11
CA VAL A 53 -3.89 -0.89 -8.33
C VAL A 53 -2.62 -0.76 -9.18
N ILE A 54 -1.60 -1.56 -8.91
CA ILE A 54 -0.35 -1.56 -9.68
C ILE A 54 -0.60 -2.04 -11.12
N GLN A 55 -1.37 -3.11 -11.31
CA GLN A 55 -1.73 -3.64 -12.63
C GLN A 55 -2.53 -2.60 -13.43
N MET A 56 -3.50 -1.92 -12.81
CA MET A 56 -4.25 -0.83 -13.45
C MET A 56 -3.33 0.34 -13.83
N ALA A 57 -2.40 0.72 -12.95
CA ALA A 57 -1.45 1.81 -13.21
C ALA A 57 -0.45 1.48 -14.35
N GLN A 58 -0.07 0.21 -14.50
CA GLN A 58 0.84 -0.24 -15.57
C GLN A 58 0.12 -0.49 -16.91
N SER A 59 -1.20 -0.74 -16.89
CA SER A 59 -2.01 -0.97 -18.10
C SER A 59 -2.31 0.30 -18.89
N THR A 60 -2.06 1.49 -18.32
CA THR A 60 -1.98 2.75 -19.06
C THR A 60 -0.57 2.89 -19.65
N HIS A 61 -0.30 2.13 -20.72
CA HIS A 61 0.80 2.40 -21.65
C HIS A 61 0.40 1.97 -23.06
#